data_AF-A0A8J7H3K2-F1
#
_entry.id   AF-A0A8J7H3K2-F1
#
_cell.length_a   1.000
_cell.length_b   1.000
_cell.length_c   1.000
_cell.angle_alpha   90.00
_cell.angle_beta   90.00
_cell.angle_gamma   90.00
#
_symmetry.space_group_name_H-M   'P 1'
#
loop_
_entity.id
_entity.type
_entity.pdbx_description
1 polymer ?
#
loop_
_entity_poly.entity_id
_entity_poly.type
_entity_poly.pdbx_seq_one_letter_code
_entity_poly.pdbx_strand_id
1 'polypeptide(L)'
;MLQNKIRYLMLLASVGLLSILYNEYVMGIIFLTVAVIPFIMFGILSYIYGMISAELVSVVHVAGKGETIPVTVQINNPTVFPIPNLTIYLSYRNTFSNKKHSKDITVSVNCKTSTGVIFHIQSEHAGNLEVSLAKLRIFDYLRMFSLRKSQKGEVKIAILPKMHEISEEYIINRNKMLVESDVFSQVKSGDDPSEVFAIREYREGDRPQRIHWKLSVKQNQLMIKDFSEPLNCSILIFANLSVSKNEDTLIYMDALLECALSLSYSFMLKGQIHYFSWYDETHGICRRVRIVQEKDLFEAVDGLLQSGPYTEGMDVIPAYLSEHPNDQYTDLFYVTGEVSTLQLNSLLMMKASDRQVIYVHDTFKLFNDDNKRHNKLQATEELLSKMKEMGIGFLTVDTGNVKATMEHMKLV
;
A
#
# COMPACT_ATOMS: atom_id res chain seq x y z
N MET A 1 26.43 22.86 -19.71
CA MET A 1 27.27 23.65 -18.79
C MET A 1 28.72 23.76 -19.27
N LEU A 2 29.47 22.66 -19.46
CA LEU A 2 30.86 22.73 -19.92
C LEU A 2 31.02 23.46 -21.26
N GLN A 3 30.17 23.14 -22.24
CA GLN A 3 30.14 23.82 -23.54
C GLN A 3 29.88 25.34 -23.40
N ASN A 4 29.00 25.76 -22.49
CA ASN A 4 28.69 27.18 -22.28
C ASN A 4 29.88 27.92 -21.64
N LYS A 5 30.58 27.27 -20.70
CA LYS A 5 31.82 27.82 -20.13
C LYS A 5 32.89 27.98 -21.21
N ILE A 6 33.06 27.00 -22.09
CA ILE A 6 34.04 27.06 -23.19
C ILE A 6 33.66 28.17 -24.19
N ARG A 7 32.39 28.26 -24.61
CA ARG A 7 31.90 29.34 -25.48
C ARG A 7 32.14 30.72 -24.85
N TYR A 8 31.90 30.84 -23.56
CA TYR A 8 32.15 32.09 -22.83
C TYR A 8 33.64 32.43 -22.74
N LEU A 9 34.50 31.45 -22.47
CA LEU A 9 35.95 31.64 -22.46
C LEU A 9 36.50 32.02 -23.83
N MET A 10 35.98 31.43 -24.92
CA MET A 10 36.33 31.83 -26.29
C MET A 10 35.89 33.26 -26.60
N LEU A 11 34.69 33.66 -26.16
CA LEU A 11 34.22 35.04 -26.26
C LEU A 11 35.12 36.01 -25.47
N LEU A 12 35.48 35.66 -24.24
CA LEU A 12 36.36 36.47 -23.41
C LEU A 12 37.76 36.62 -24.04
N ALA A 13 38.30 35.54 -24.61
CA ALA A 13 39.59 35.54 -25.29
C ALA A 13 39.55 36.37 -26.59
N SER A 14 38.48 36.28 -27.38
CA SER A 14 38.36 37.06 -28.62
C SER A 14 38.20 38.55 -28.33
N VAL A 15 37.38 38.92 -27.35
CA VAL A 15 37.23 40.32 -26.92
C VAL A 15 38.52 40.84 -26.30
N GLY A 16 39.25 40.01 -25.53
CA GLY A 16 40.56 40.37 -24.99
C GLY A 16 41.61 40.62 -26.09
N LEU A 17 41.65 39.76 -27.12
CA LEU A 17 42.52 39.94 -28.28
C LEU A 17 42.19 41.24 -29.03
N LEU A 18 40.90 41.52 -29.26
CA LEU A 18 40.46 42.76 -29.89
C LEU A 18 40.83 43.99 -29.05
N SER A 19 40.71 43.91 -27.72
CA SER A 19 41.11 44.99 -26.82
C SER A 19 42.60 45.31 -26.92
N ILE A 20 43.47 44.29 -27.09
CA ILE A 20 44.91 44.49 -27.26
C ILE A 20 45.23 45.04 -28.66
N LEU A 21 44.55 44.52 -29.69
CA LEU A 21 44.82 44.89 -31.08
C LEU A 21 44.44 46.34 -31.40
N TYR A 22 43.25 46.78 -30.96
CA TYR A 22 42.74 48.12 -31.25
C TYR A 22 43.23 49.16 -30.23
N ASN A 23 43.58 48.75 -29.01
CA ASN A 23 44.11 49.59 -27.93
C ASN A 23 43.31 50.89 -27.67
N GLU A 24 42.00 50.85 -27.90
CA GLU A 24 41.09 51.95 -27.58
C GLU A 24 40.45 51.75 -26.21
N TYR A 25 40.19 52.84 -25.49
CA TYR A 25 39.59 52.79 -24.15
C TYR A 25 38.23 52.06 -24.15
N VAL A 26 37.45 52.22 -25.23
CA VAL A 26 36.13 51.58 -25.38
C VAL A 26 36.24 50.06 -25.38
N MET A 27 37.23 49.52 -26.09
CA MET A 27 37.44 48.06 -26.15
C MET A 27 37.87 47.49 -24.81
N GLY A 28 38.68 48.24 -24.04
CA GLY A 28 39.04 47.89 -22.67
C GLY A 28 37.82 47.82 -21.74
N ILE A 29 36.88 48.78 -21.85
CA ILE A 29 35.63 48.77 -21.08
C ILE A 29 34.76 47.57 -21.44
N ILE A 30 34.63 47.23 -22.74
CA ILE A 30 33.86 46.06 -23.19
C ILE A 30 34.47 44.77 -22.62
N PHE A 31 35.79 44.63 -22.71
CA PHE A 31 36.49 43.48 -22.14
C PHE A 31 36.25 43.34 -20.62
N LEU A 32 36.39 44.44 -19.87
CA LEU A 32 36.14 44.45 -18.43
C LEU A 32 34.68 44.11 -18.10
N THR A 33 33.73 44.61 -18.89
CA THR A 33 32.30 44.30 -18.72
C THR A 33 32.04 42.81 -18.90
N VAL A 34 32.58 42.20 -19.98
CA VAL A 34 32.48 40.75 -20.20
C VAL A 34 33.19 39.98 -19.09
N ALA A 35 34.35 40.44 -18.61
CA ALA A 35 35.05 39.76 -17.51
C ALA A 35 34.25 39.75 -16.19
N VAL A 36 33.46 40.80 -15.91
CA VAL A 36 32.71 40.95 -14.64
C VAL A 36 31.37 40.19 -14.63
N ILE A 37 30.73 39.99 -15.79
CA ILE A 37 29.42 39.32 -15.90
C ILE A 37 29.32 37.97 -15.16
N PRO A 38 30.29 37.04 -15.21
CA PRO A 38 30.19 35.75 -14.52
C PRO A 38 30.13 35.90 -13.01
N PHE A 39 30.82 36.90 -12.44
CA PHE A 39 30.78 37.20 -11.02
C PHE A 39 29.41 37.73 -10.60
N ILE A 40 28.82 38.62 -11.41
CA ILE A 40 27.46 39.12 -11.20
C ILE A 40 26.46 37.95 -11.28
N MET A 41 26.57 37.09 -12.29
CA MET A 41 25.70 35.92 -12.45
C MET A 41 25.79 34.97 -11.27
N PHE A 42 27.00 34.72 -10.76
CA PHE A 42 27.21 33.90 -9.58
C PHE A 42 26.62 34.55 -8.31
N GLY A 43 26.78 35.87 -8.15
CA GLY A 43 26.17 36.62 -7.06
C GLY A 43 24.65 36.53 -7.05
N ILE A 44 24.01 36.72 -8.21
CA ILE A 44 22.55 36.56 -8.37
C ILE A 44 22.13 35.12 -8.07
N LEU A 45 22.86 34.13 -8.59
CA LEU A 45 22.57 32.72 -8.34
C LEU A 45 22.63 32.36 -6.85
N SER A 46 23.64 32.87 -6.14
CA SER A 46 23.81 32.67 -4.69
C SER A 46 22.67 33.32 -3.89
N TYR A 47 22.28 34.55 -4.26
CA TYR A 47 21.15 35.24 -3.65
C TYR A 47 19.83 34.48 -3.84
N ILE A 48 19.54 34.02 -5.06
CA ILE A 48 18.36 33.19 -5.36
C ILE A 48 18.39 31.89 -4.56
N TYR A 49 19.55 31.23 -4.49
CA TYR A 49 19.71 29.97 -3.76
C TYR A 49 19.36 30.10 -2.27
N GLY A 50 19.73 31.21 -1.62
CA GLY A 50 19.41 31.47 -0.22
C GLY A 50 17.91 31.60 0.02
N MET A 51 17.20 32.27 -0.89
CA MET A 51 15.82 32.72 -0.68
C MET A 51 14.74 31.75 -1.21
N ILE A 52 15.06 30.92 -2.22
CA ILE A 52 14.07 30.03 -2.83
C ILE A 52 13.64 28.92 -1.87
N SER A 53 12.34 28.64 -1.80
CA SER A 53 11.80 27.45 -1.14
C SER A 53 10.98 26.61 -2.10
N ALA A 54 10.88 25.31 -1.82
CA ALA A 54 9.96 24.44 -2.52
C ALA A 54 9.35 23.44 -1.55
N GLU A 55 8.07 23.16 -1.74
CA GLU A 55 7.28 22.26 -0.93
C GLU A 55 6.60 21.24 -1.83
N LEU A 56 6.54 20.00 -1.36
CA LEU A 56 5.87 18.90 -2.04
C LEU A 56 4.43 18.83 -1.52
N VAL A 57 3.46 18.99 -2.41
CA VAL A 57 2.03 18.98 -2.10
C VAL A 57 1.35 17.95 -3.00
N SER A 58 0.64 17.00 -2.39
CA SER A 58 -0.25 16.11 -3.13
C SER A 58 -1.69 16.41 -2.75
N VAL A 59 -2.58 16.44 -3.74
CA VAL A 59 -4.03 16.51 -3.53
C VAL A 59 -4.62 15.11 -3.35
N VAL A 60 -3.94 14.10 -3.91
CA VAL A 60 -4.37 12.71 -3.92
C VAL A 60 -3.48 11.90 -2.98
N HIS A 61 -4.09 11.26 -1.99
CA HIS A 61 -3.40 10.39 -1.02
C HIS A 61 -3.75 8.91 -1.19
N VAL A 62 -4.75 8.61 -2.02
CA VAL A 62 -5.20 7.25 -2.34
C VAL A 62 -5.47 7.20 -3.84
N ALA A 63 -4.94 6.18 -4.53
CA ALA A 63 -5.12 5.99 -5.96
C ALA A 63 -5.20 4.49 -6.31
N GLY A 64 -5.82 4.14 -7.43
CA GLY A 64 -5.83 2.78 -7.96
C GLY A 64 -4.55 2.43 -8.72
N LYS A 65 -4.29 1.13 -8.91
CA LYS A 65 -3.20 0.65 -9.78
C LYS A 65 -3.35 1.19 -11.21
N GLY A 66 -2.26 1.72 -11.77
CA GLY A 66 -2.20 2.25 -13.13
C GLY A 66 -2.80 3.66 -13.29
N GLU A 67 -3.35 4.25 -12.23
CA GLU A 67 -3.85 5.61 -12.30
C GLU A 67 -2.71 6.63 -12.29
N THR A 68 -2.87 7.71 -13.05
CA THR A 68 -1.90 8.80 -13.07
C THR A 68 -2.11 9.72 -11.87
N ILE A 69 -1.13 9.78 -10.99
CA ILE A 69 -1.19 10.57 -9.76
C ILE A 69 -0.51 11.92 -9.97
N PRO A 70 -1.24 13.05 -9.85
CA PRO A 70 -0.67 14.38 -9.96
C PRO A 70 -0.04 14.81 -8.63
N VAL A 71 1.29 14.84 -8.58
CA VAL A 71 2.03 15.38 -7.42
C VAL A 71 2.55 16.77 -7.77
N THR A 72 2.24 17.77 -6.95
CA THR A 72 2.61 19.16 -7.21
C THR A 72 3.81 19.58 -6.38
N VAL A 73 4.82 20.17 -7.00
CA VAL A 73 5.90 20.87 -6.31
C VAL A 73 5.61 22.36 -6.36
N GLN A 74 5.28 22.96 -5.22
CA GLN A 74 5.07 24.40 -5.08
C GLN A 74 6.43 25.08 -4.88
N ILE A 75 6.82 25.94 -5.81
CA ILE A 75 8.09 26.67 -5.77
C ILE A 75 7.80 28.12 -5.47
N ASN A 76 8.33 28.63 -4.36
CA ASN A 76 8.24 30.04 -4.01
C ASN A 76 9.55 30.75 -4.36
N ASN A 77 9.48 31.69 -5.30
CA ASN A 77 10.58 32.60 -5.61
C ASN A 77 10.26 34.00 -5.09
N PRO A 78 10.70 34.37 -3.88
CA PRO A 78 10.47 35.71 -3.34
C PRO A 78 11.42 36.77 -3.96
N THR A 79 12.39 36.37 -4.79
CA THR A 79 13.40 37.29 -5.32
C THR A 79 12.85 38.16 -6.46
N VAL A 80 13.51 39.29 -6.70
CA VAL A 80 13.24 40.18 -7.84
C VAL A 80 13.69 39.59 -9.19
N PHE A 81 14.47 38.51 -9.16
CA PHE A 81 15.06 37.90 -10.35
C PHE A 81 14.22 36.67 -10.78
N PRO A 82 13.82 36.58 -12.06
CA PRO A 82 13.23 35.35 -12.58
C PRO A 82 14.29 34.24 -12.66
N ILE A 83 13.86 33.00 -12.48
CA ILE A 83 14.71 31.82 -12.60
C ILE A 83 14.37 31.17 -13.94
N PRO A 84 15.18 31.35 -14.99
CA PRO A 84 14.85 30.83 -16.31
C PRO A 84 14.93 29.30 -16.37
N ASN A 85 15.78 28.71 -15.53
CA ASN A 85 16.09 27.29 -15.56
C ASN A 85 16.24 26.75 -14.13
N LEU A 86 15.18 26.11 -13.65
CA LEU A 86 15.15 25.37 -12.40
C LEU A 86 14.83 23.91 -12.72
N THR A 87 15.76 23.00 -12.47
CA THR A 87 15.49 21.56 -12.59
C THR A 87 15.10 21.01 -11.23
N ILE A 88 13.93 20.40 -11.17
CA ILE A 88 13.37 19.75 -9.99
C ILE A 88 13.57 18.26 -10.15
N TYR A 89 14.20 17.61 -9.18
CA TYR A 89 14.38 16.16 -9.17
C TYR A 89 13.48 15.55 -8.10
N LEU A 90 12.56 14.72 -8.53
CA LEU A 90 11.63 13.98 -7.69
C LEU A 90 12.04 12.51 -7.72
N SER A 91 12.08 11.86 -6.55
CA SER A 91 12.34 10.43 -6.43
C SER A 91 11.15 9.75 -5.77
N TYR A 92 10.74 8.61 -6.29
CA TYR A 92 9.65 7.83 -5.72
C TYR A 92 10.00 6.35 -5.66
N ARG A 93 9.45 5.66 -4.68
CA ARG A 93 9.60 4.20 -4.50
C ARG A 93 8.31 3.59 -3.96
N ASN A 94 7.99 2.38 -4.38
CA ASN A 94 6.97 1.57 -3.72
C ASN A 94 7.63 0.91 -2.49
N THR A 95 7.01 0.98 -1.31
CA THR A 95 7.54 0.43 -0.06
C THR A 95 7.80 -1.08 -0.11
N PHE A 96 7.09 -1.81 -0.97
CA PHE A 96 7.29 -3.25 -1.16
C PHE A 96 8.53 -3.59 -2.01
N SER A 97 9.19 -2.59 -2.60
CA SER A 97 10.40 -2.76 -3.39
C SER A 97 11.51 -1.80 -2.96
N ASN A 98 12.75 -2.25 -3.14
CA ASN A 98 13.92 -1.40 -2.95
C ASN A 98 14.28 -0.59 -4.21
N LYS A 99 13.56 -0.78 -5.32
CA LYS A 99 13.78 -0.05 -6.58
C LYS A 99 13.30 1.40 -6.43
N LYS A 100 14.23 2.35 -6.63
CA LYS A 100 13.95 3.78 -6.63
C LYS A 100 13.85 4.31 -8.05
N HIS A 101 12.81 5.06 -8.32
CA HIS A 101 12.63 5.77 -9.58
C HIS A 101 12.90 7.26 -9.37
N SER A 102 13.30 7.94 -10.44
CA SER A 102 13.57 9.38 -10.45
C SER A 102 12.93 10.00 -11.67
N LYS A 103 12.33 11.18 -11.50
CA LYS A 103 11.77 11.99 -12.58
C LYS A 103 12.21 13.43 -12.38
N ASP A 104 12.62 14.09 -13.45
CA ASP A 104 13.03 15.49 -13.40
C ASP A 104 12.33 16.32 -14.47
N ILE A 105 12.02 17.56 -14.09
CA ILE A 105 11.39 18.56 -14.96
C ILE A 105 12.17 19.86 -14.78
N THR A 106 12.44 20.54 -15.90
CA THR A 106 13.03 21.88 -15.89
C THR A 106 11.96 22.91 -16.20
N VAL A 107 11.83 23.91 -15.32
CA VAL A 107 10.83 24.98 -15.43
C VAL A 107 11.48 26.35 -15.31
N SER A 108 10.76 27.37 -15.79
CA SER A 108 11.03 28.77 -15.45
C SER A 108 10.09 29.22 -14.34
N VAL A 109 10.61 30.05 -13.43
CA VAL A 109 9.86 30.60 -12.30
C VAL A 109 10.01 32.12 -12.33
N ASN A 110 8.90 32.84 -12.35
CA ASN A 110 8.92 34.31 -12.38
C ASN A 110 9.36 34.91 -11.04
N CYS A 111 9.64 36.20 -11.04
CA CYS A 111 10.01 36.94 -9.84
C CYS A 111 8.78 37.15 -8.93
N LYS A 112 8.98 37.06 -7.61
CA LYS A 112 7.96 37.27 -6.57
C LYS A 112 6.68 36.45 -6.76
N THR A 113 6.79 35.24 -7.30
CA THR A 113 5.65 34.35 -7.56
C THR A 113 5.84 32.99 -6.92
N SER A 114 4.72 32.35 -6.57
CA SER A 114 4.67 30.91 -6.32
C SER A 114 4.21 30.19 -7.59
N THR A 115 4.93 29.16 -8.01
CA THR A 115 4.61 28.36 -9.21
C THR A 115 4.47 26.90 -8.82
N GLY A 116 3.31 26.32 -9.11
CA GLY A 116 3.06 24.89 -8.93
C GLY A 116 3.47 24.11 -10.18
N VAL A 117 4.33 23.10 -10.01
CA VAL A 117 4.76 22.20 -11.08
C VAL A 117 4.21 20.81 -10.83
N ILE A 118 3.42 20.28 -11.77
CA ILE A 118 2.76 18.98 -11.64
C ILE A 118 3.64 17.88 -12.24
N PHE A 119 3.92 16.86 -11.44
CA PHE A 119 4.53 15.61 -11.85
C PHE A 119 3.44 14.54 -11.95
N HIS A 120 3.28 13.95 -13.14
CA HIS A 120 2.46 12.76 -13.31
C HIS A 120 3.29 11.52 -13.00
N ILE A 121 2.93 10.80 -11.94
CA ILE A 121 3.56 9.55 -11.51
C ILE A 121 2.52 8.44 -11.65
N GLN A 122 2.97 7.23 -11.94
CA GLN A 122 2.11 6.05 -12.05
C GLN A 122 2.81 4.90 -11.35
N SER A 123 2.02 4.05 -10.69
CA SER A 123 2.49 2.78 -10.15
C SER A 123 1.62 1.67 -10.70
N GLU A 124 2.24 0.65 -11.30
CA GLU A 124 1.54 -0.54 -11.80
C GLU A 124 1.15 -1.51 -10.69
N HIS A 125 1.76 -1.35 -9.50
CA HIS A 125 1.64 -2.29 -8.38
C HIS A 125 1.07 -1.59 -7.14
N ALA A 126 0.29 -2.33 -6.36
CA ALA A 126 -0.23 -1.92 -5.07
C ALA A 126 0.90 -1.75 -4.04
N GLY A 127 0.63 -0.97 -3.01
CA GLY A 127 1.62 -0.61 -2.00
C GLY A 127 1.60 0.87 -1.66
N ASN A 128 2.38 1.26 -0.66
CA ASN A 128 2.56 2.66 -0.34
C ASN A 128 3.67 3.25 -1.23
N LEU A 129 3.32 4.29 -1.99
CA LEU A 129 4.25 5.04 -2.83
C LEU A 129 4.81 6.21 -2.01
N GLU A 130 6.09 6.13 -1.68
CA GLU A 130 6.82 7.23 -1.02
C GLU A 130 7.41 8.13 -2.10
N VAL A 131 6.88 9.36 -2.20
CA VAL A 131 7.33 10.38 -3.14
C VAL A 131 8.11 11.45 -2.38
N SER A 132 9.34 11.71 -2.81
CA SER A 132 10.27 12.62 -2.16
C SER A 132 10.83 13.67 -3.12
N LEU A 133 10.91 14.90 -2.65
CA LEU A 133 11.61 15.98 -3.36
C LEU A 133 13.12 15.82 -3.12
N ALA A 134 13.84 15.18 -4.04
CA ALA A 134 15.24 14.83 -3.84
C ALA A 134 16.17 16.06 -3.82
N LYS A 135 16.07 16.91 -4.84
CA LYS A 135 16.88 18.14 -4.95
C LYS A 135 16.31 19.10 -5.99
N LEU A 136 16.63 20.38 -5.80
CA LEU A 136 16.49 21.44 -6.78
C LEU A 136 17.86 21.78 -7.35
N ARG A 137 17.94 22.04 -8.65
CA ARG A 137 19.13 22.56 -9.30
C ARG A 137 18.80 23.85 -10.02
N ILE A 138 19.35 24.93 -9.50
CA ILE A 138 19.15 26.29 -10.02
C ILE A 138 20.32 26.59 -10.95
N PHE A 139 20.04 27.10 -12.14
CA PHE A 139 21.06 27.55 -13.08
C PHE A 139 21.03 29.08 -13.20
N ASP A 140 22.20 29.66 -13.46
CA ASP A 140 22.28 31.05 -13.90
C ASP A 140 21.71 31.24 -15.32
N TYR A 141 21.51 32.49 -15.73
CA TYR A 141 20.93 32.85 -17.02
C TYR A 141 21.74 32.31 -18.22
N LEU A 142 23.07 32.22 -18.10
CA LEU A 142 23.96 31.71 -19.14
C LEU A 142 24.23 30.19 -19.00
N ARG A 143 23.66 29.52 -17.98
CA ARG A 143 23.92 28.12 -17.61
C ARG A 143 25.43 27.81 -17.44
N MET A 144 26.22 28.78 -16.97
CA MET A 144 27.63 28.63 -16.62
C MET A 144 27.80 28.01 -15.22
N PHE A 145 26.94 28.37 -14.27
CA PHE A 145 26.98 27.95 -12.88
C PHE A 145 25.67 27.26 -12.48
N SER A 146 25.74 26.37 -11.49
CA SER A 146 24.53 25.76 -10.94
C SER A 146 24.73 25.44 -9.47
N LEU A 147 23.74 25.78 -8.66
CA LEU A 147 23.70 25.41 -7.25
C LEU A 147 22.62 24.34 -7.04
N ARG A 148 22.93 23.38 -6.16
CA ARG A 148 22.01 22.30 -5.79
C ARG A 148 21.49 22.55 -4.39
N LYS A 149 20.18 22.63 -4.23
CA LYS A 149 19.50 22.76 -2.94
C LYS A 149 18.79 21.45 -2.65
N SER A 150 19.17 20.78 -1.56
CA SER A 150 18.36 19.67 -1.04
C SER A 150 17.19 20.28 -0.28
N GLN A 151 16.00 19.72 -0.49
CA GLN A 151 14.79 20.10 0.23
C GLN A 151 14.25 18.86 0.90
N LYS A 152 13.61 19.04 2.06
CA LYS A 152 12.91 17.95 2.76
C LYS A 152 11.44 18.09 2.43
N GLY A 153 10.91 17.10 1.71
CA GLY A 153 9.50 17.01 1.39
C GLY A 153 9.21 15.58 0.97
N GLU A 154 8.33 14.92 1.71
CA GLU A 154 7.93 13.55 1.47
C GLU A 154 6.42 13.46 1.57
N VAL A 155 5.80 12.76 0.63
CA VAL A 155 4.38 12.46 0.63
C VAL A 155 4.24 10.96 0.42
N LYS A 156 3.35 10.34 1.20
CA LYS A 156 2.95 8.95 1.03
C LYS A 156 1.60 8.89 0.34
N ILE A 157 1.49 7.99 -0.64
CA ILE A 157 0.27 7.79 -1.42
C ILE A 157 -0.02 6.30 -1.42
N ALA A 158 -1.20 5.90 -0.95
CA ALA A 158 -1.62 4.50 -0.92
C ALA A 158 -2.12 4.09 -2.30
N ILE A 159 -1.48 3.09 -2.92
CA ILE A 159 -1.95 2.48 -4.16
C ILE A 159 -2.79 1.25 -3.82
N LEU A 160 -4.08 1.33 -4.09
CA LEU A 160 -5.04 0.28 -3.78
C LEU A 160 -4.95 -0.87 -4.80
N PRO A 161 -4.93 -2.14 -4.35
CA PRO A 161 -5.08 -3.29 -5.23
C PRO A 161 -6.49 -3.36 -5.82
N LYS A 162 -6.67 -4.12 -6.91
CA LYS A 162 -8.00 -4.31 -7.50
C LYS A 162 -8.77 -5.37 -6.72
N MET A 163 -10.00 -5.06 -6.36
CA MET A 163 -10.91 -6.00 -5.71
C MET A 163 -11.90 -6.54 -6.75
N HIS A 164 -12.07 -7.86 -6.77
CA HIS A 164 -12.95 -8.58 -7.69
C HIS A 164 -14.07 -9.25 -6.90
N GLU A 165 -15.29 -9.23 -7.43
CA GLU A 165 -16.40 -9.98 -6.84
C GLU A 165 -16.29 -11.46 -7.24
N ILE A 166 -16.40 -12.34 -6.24
CA ILE A 166 -16.37 -13.79 -6.40
C ILE A 166 -17.77 -14.31 -6.70
N SER A 167 -17.86 -15.43 -7.42
CA SER A 167 -19.14 -16.06 -7.79
C SER A 167 -20.05 -16.34 -6.58
N GLU A 168 -21.34 -16.03 -6.72
CA GLU A 168 -22.31 -16.11 -5.62
C GLU A 168 -22.53 -17.54 -5.09
N GLU A 169 -22.43 -18.56 -5.97
CA GLU A 169 -22.62 -19.97 -5.62
C GLU A 169 -21.62 -20.46 -4.57
N TYR A 170 -20.39 -19.96 -4.63
CA TYR A 170 -19.31 -20.34 -3.73
C TYR A 170 -19.50 -19.78 -2.31
N ILE A 171 -20.08 -18.58 -2.19
CA ILE A 171 -20.27 -17.87 -0.92
C ILE A 171 -21.52 -18.36 -0.18
N ILE A 172 -22.61 -18.62 -0.90
CA ILE A 172 -23.92 -18.99 -0.32
C ILE A 172 -23.86 -20.35 0.41
N ASN A 173 -23.05 -21.30 -0.07
CA ASN A 173 -22.97 -22.64 0.53
C ASN A 173 -22.31 -22.67 1.92
N ARG A 174 -21.61 -21.60 2.33
CA ARG A 174 -20.92 -21.51 3.63
C ARG A 174 -21.75 -20.85 4.74
N ASN A 175 -22.94 -20.35 4.42
CA ASN A 175 -23.83 -19.62 5.34
C ASN A 175 -24.50 -20.48 6.44
N LYS A 176 -24.14 -21.76 6.62
CA LYS A 176 -25.03 -22.72 7.30
C LYS A 176 -24.64 -23.18 8.70
N MET A 177 -23.47 -22.81 9.24
CA MET A 177 -23.15 -23.09 10.64
C MET A 177 -22.56 -21.87 11.34
N LEU A 178 -23.39 -21.25 12.20
CA LEU A 178 -22.93 -20.31 13.21
C LEU A 178 -22.28 -21.15 14.31
N VAL A 179 -20.98 -20.97 14.51
CA VAL A 179 -20.29 -21.50 15.69
C VAL A 179 -20.87 -20.82 16.93
N GLU A 180 -21.22 -21.58 17.97
CA GLU A 180 -21.61 -21.02 19.26
C GLU A 180 -20.48 -20.10 19.77
N SER A 181 -20.82 -18.87 20.14
CA SER A 181 -19.83 -17.88 20.56
C SER A 181 -19.76 -17.79 22.07
N ASP A 182 -18.56 -17.84 22.62
CA ASP A 182 -18.30 -17.54 24.04
C ASP A 182 -17.91 -16.07 24.28
N VAL A 183 -17.83 -15.25 23.22
CA VAL A 183 -17.34 -13.87 23.27
C VAL A 183 -18.38 -12.93 22.68
N PHE A 184 -18.82 -11.98 23.49
CA PHE A 184 -19.95 -11.11 23.19
C PHE A 184 -19.60 -9.63 23.34
N SER A 185 -20.35 -8.78 22.63
CA SER A 185 -20.13 -7.34 22.64
C SER A 185 -20.51 -6.71 23.99
N GLN A 186 -19.58 -5.98 24.60
CA GLN A 186 -19.82 -5.22 25.84
C GLN A 186 -20.39 -3.82 25.59
N VAL A 187 -20.52 -3.40 24.32
CA VAL A 187 -20.97 -2.04 23.96
C VAL A 187 -22.31 -2.06 23.22
N LYS A 188 -22.71 -3.19 22.65
CA LYS A 188 -23.89 -3.32 21.78
C LYS A 188 -24.71 -4.56 22.11
N SER A 189 -26.02 -4.37 22.26
CA SER A 189 -27.00 -5.46 22.40
C SER A 189 -27.22 -6.20 21.08
N GLY A 190 -27.49 -7.50 21.17
CA GLY A 190 -27.83 -8.39 20.06
C GLY A 190 -29.05 -9.26 20.36
N ASP A 191 -29.13 -10.39 19.66
CA ASP A 191 -30.29 -11.29 19.67
C ASP A 191 -29.98 -12.68 20.24
N ASP A 192 -28.75 -12.95 20.68
CA ASP A 192 -28.31 -14.27 21.16
C ASP A 192 -28.71 -14.52 22.63
N PRO A 193 -29.64 -15.44 22.91
CA PRO A 193 -30.15 -15.68 24.26
C PRO A 193 -29.13 -16.29 25.24
N SER A 194 -27.95 -16.71 24.75
CA SER A 194 -26.90 -17.37 25.53
C SER A 194 -26.25 -16.43 26.55
N GLU A 195 -26.18 -15.13 26.26
CA GLU A 195 -25.66 -14.11 27.18
C GLU A 195 -26.61 -12.90 27.28
N VAL A 196 -26.79 -12.38 28.50
CA VAL A 196 -27.61 -11.20 28.77
C VAL A 196 -26.69 -9.98 28.87
N PHE A 197 -26.80 -9.07 27.90
CA PHE A 197 -26.06 -7.82 27.82
C PHE A 197 -26.44 -6.86 28.95
N ALA A 198 -27.74 -6.62 29.07
CA ALA A 198 -28.30 -5.71 30.06
C ALA A 198 -29.73 -6.10 30.40
N ILE A 199 -30.19 -5.70 31.57
CA ILE A 199 -31.59 -5.82 31.97
C ILE A 199 -32.14 -4.43 32.19
N ARG A 200 -33.21 -4.08 31.47
CA ARG A 200 -33.84 -2.76 31.52
C ARG A 200 -35.36 -2.87 31.65
N GLU A 201 -36.02 -1.75 31.91
CA GLU A 201 -37.48 -1.67 31.91
C GLU A 201 -38.06 -1.89 30.52
N TYR A 202 -39.22 -2.55 30.49
CA TYR A 202 -40.01 -2.82 29.28
C TYR A 202 -40.43 -1.51 28.60
N ARG A 203 -40.27 -1.44 27.28
CA ARG A 203 -40.77 -0.37 26.43
C ARG A 203 -41.76 -0.93 25.42
N GLU A 204 -42.74 -0.13 25.02
CA GLU A 204 -43.69 -0.52 24.00
C GLU A 204 -42.97 -0.92 22.70
N GLY A 205 -43.29 -2.09 22.16
CA GLY A 205 -42.63 -2.69 20.99
C GLY A 205 -41.60 -3.78 21.33
N ASP A 206 -41.19 -3.91 22.59
CA ASP A 206 -40.29 -4.99 22.98
C ASP A 206 -40.96 -6.37 22.94
N ARG A 207 -40.19 -7.39 22.55
CA ARG A 207 -40.67 -8.78 22.43
C ARG A 207 -40.98 -9.37 23.81
N PRO A 208 -42.22 -9.82 24.10
CA PRO A 208 -42.60 -10.37 25.42
C PRO A 208 -41.79 -11.62 25.82
N GLN A 209 -41.27 -12.35 24.85
CA GLN A 209 -40.42 -13.54 25.06
C GLN A 209 -39.12 -13.22 25.81
N ARG A 210 -38.68 -11.94 25.83
CA ARG A 210 -37.46 -11.49 26.49
C ARG A 210 -37.66 -11.04 27.93
N ILE A 211 -38.88 -11.11 28.47
CA ILE A 211 -39.17 -10.65 29.83
C ILE A 211 -38.39 -11.49 30.86
N HIS A 212 -37.70 -10.79 31.77
CA HIS A 212 -37.05 -11.39 32.93
C HIS A 212 -38.07 -11.56 34.07
N TRP A 213 -38.91 -12.59 33.99
CA TRP A 213 -40.03 -12.80 34.94
C TRP A 213 -39.62 -12.73 36.42
N LYS A 214 -38.51 -13.38 36.79
CA LYS A 214 -38.04 -13.43 38.20
C LYS A 214 -37.63 -12.05 38.76
N LEU A 215 -37.04 -11.18 37.93
CA LEU A 215 -36.64 -9.83 38.34
C LEU A 215 -37.85 -8.90 38.30
N SER A 216 -38.73 -9.10 37.32
CA SER A 216 -39.96 -8.32 37.18
C SER A 216 -40.87 -8.47 38.40
N VAL A 217 -41.03 -9.69 38.92
CA VAL A 217 -41.77 -9.96 40.16
C VAL A 217 -41.11 -9.28 41.36
N LYS A 218 -39.77 -9.28 41.43
CA LYS A 218 -39.03 -8.69 42.55
C LYS A 218 -39.11 -7.16 42.58
N GLN A 219 -39.10 -6.51 41.42
CA GLN A 219 -39.17 -5.05 41.30
C GLN A 219 -40.60 -4.51 41.11
N ASN A 220 -41.60 -5.39 40.98
CA ASN A 220 -42.99 -5.05 40.69
C ASN A 220 -43.17 -4.19 39.41
N GLN A 221 -42.29 -4.39 38.43
CA GLN A 221 -42.29 -3.72 37.13
C GLN A 221 -41.77 -4.68 36.05
N LEU A 222 -42.23 -4.56 34.80
CA LEU A 222 -41.78 -5.45 33.72
C LEU A 222 -40.34 -5.12 33.31
N MET A 223 -39.45 -6.09 33.49
CA MET A 223 -38.04 -6.02 33.10
C MET A 223 -37.78 -6.91 31.90
N ILE A 224 -36.99 -6.44 30.94
CA ILE A 224 -36.59 -7.17 29.73
C ILE A 224 -35.09 -7.42 29.73
N LYS A 225 -34.72 -8.60 29.24
CA LYS A 225 -33.34 -8.98 28.93
C LYS A 225 -33.02 -8.48 27.53
N ASP A 226 -32.12 -7.51 27.44
CA ASP A 226 -31.40 -7.26 26.21
C ASP A 226 -30.27 -8.29 26.14
N PHE A 227 -30.25 -9.06 25.07
CA PHE A 227 -29.27 -10.10 24.84
C PHE A 227 -28.01 -9.51 24.23
N SER A 228 -26.89 -10.22 24.29
CA SER A 228 -25.63 -9.73 23.71
C SER A 228 -25.51 -10.07 22.23
N GLU A 229 -24.64 -9.32 21.53
CA GLU A 229 -24.25 -9.61 20.15
C GLU A 229 -23.01 -10.51 20.17
N PRO A 230 -23.06 -11.73 19.61
CA PRO A 230 -21.88 -12.59 19.51
C PRO A 230 -20.84 -11.94 18.60
N LEU A 231 -19.59 -11.89 19.07
CA LEU A 231 -18.48 -11.30 18.33
C LEU A 231 -17.76 -12.33 17.45
N ASN A 232 -17.95 -13.64 17.68
CA ASN A 232 -17.31 -14.65 16.84
C ASN A 232 -17.83 -14.60 15.40
N CYS A 233 -16.88 -14.63 14.47
CA CYS A 233 -17.14 -14.81 13.06
C CYS A 233 -16.90 -16.28 12.71
N SER A 234 -17.77 -16.86 11.89
CA SER A 234 -17.58 -18.22 11.37
C SER A 234 -16.43 -18.30 10.36
N ILE A 235 -16.03 -17.18 9.76
CA ILE A 235 -15.04 -17.14 8.67
C ILE A 235 -13.79 -16.40 9.14
N LEU A 236 -12.62 -17.01 8.88
CA LEU A 236 -11.31 -16.37 8.99
C LEU A 236 -10.63 -16.38 7.62
N ILE A 237 -10.27 -15.20 7.12
CA ILE A 237 -9.33 -15.04 6.02
C ILE A 237 -7.98 -14.67 6.61
N PHE A 238 -6.95 -15.42 6.26
CA PHE A 238 -5.58 -15.18 6.67
C PHE A 238 -4.72 -14.94 5.42
N ALA A 239 -4.16 -13.73 5.30
CA ALA A 239 -3.25 -13.34 4.23
C ALA A 239 -1.81 -13.52 4.67
N ASN A 240 -1.12 -14.50 4.08
CA ASN A 240 0.31 -14.70 4.25
C ASN A 240 1.09 -13.91 3.18
N LEU A 241 1.75 -12.83 3.59
CA LEU A 241 2.55 -11.96 2.71
C LEU A 241 4.02 -12.43 2.61
N SER A 242 4.28 -13.72 2.85
CA SER A 242 5.58 -14.35 2.64
C SER A 242 5.90 -14.41 1.14
N VAL A 243 6.93 -13.68 0.72
CA VAL A 243 7.38 -13.64 -0.68
C VAL A 243 8.90 -13.58 -0.74
N SER A 244 9.53 -14.33 -1.66
CA SER A 244 10.97 -14.19 -1.93
C SER A 244 11.29 -12.74 -2.34
N LYS A 245 12.31 -12.14 -1.72
CA LYS A 245 12.77 -10.77 -2.02
C LYS A 245 13.56 -10.75 -3.35
N ASN A 246 12.84 -10.76 -4.46
CA ASN A 246 13.38 -10.78 -5.83
C ASN A 246 12.73 -9.67 -6.69
N GLU A 247 13.04 -9.62 -7.98
CA GLU A 247 12.44 -8.61 -8.88
C GLU A 247 10.91 -8.74 -9.00
N ASP A 248 10.39 -9.94 -8.80
CA ASP A 248 8.97 -10.28 -8.97
C ASP A 248 8.13 -10.05 -7.70
N THR A 249 8.74 -9.57 -6.60
CA THR A 249 8.04 -9.40 -5.31
C THR A 249 6.77 -8.56 -5.48
N LEU A 250 6.80 -7.51 -6.30
CA LEU A 250 5.63 -6.65 -6.54
C LEU A 250 4.48 -7.40 -7.24
N ILE A 251 4.78 -8.30 -8.17
CA ILE A 251 3.78 -9.08 -8.91
C ILE A 251 3.08 -10.07 -7.96
N TYR A 252 3.85 -10.77 -7.14
CA TYR A 252 3.31 -11.69 -6.14
C TYR A 252 2.49 -10.96 -5.06
N MET A 253 2.99 -9.81 -4.58
CA MET A 253 2.28 -9.00 -3.59
C MET A 253 0.94 -8.49 -4.13
N ASP A 254 0.91 -8.02 -5.38
CA ASP A 254 -0.33 -7.64 -6.04
C ASP A 254 -1.32 -8.80 -6.01
N ALA A 255 -0.91 -9.99 -6.47
CA ALA A 255 -1.80 -11.13 -6.55
C ALA A 255 -2.29 -11.62 -5.18
N LEU A 256 -1.42 -11.64 -4.16
CA LEU A 256 -1.79 -12.00 -2.78
C LEU A 256 -2.80 -11.02 -2.19
N LEU A 257 -2.54 -9.72 -2.33
CA LEU A 257 -3.43 -8.67 -1.84
C LEU A 257 -4.77 -8.70 -2.57
N GLU A 258 -4.75 -8.79 -3.91
CA GLU A 258 -5.96 -8.86 -4.72
C GLU A 258 -6.80 -10.10 -4.39
N CYS A 259 -6.20 -11.29 -4.22
CA CYS A 259 -6.92 -12.50 -3.84
C CYS A 259 -7.57 -12.35 -2.46
N ALA A 260 -6.80 -11.98 -1.44
CA ALA A 260 -7.28 -11.90 -0.07
C ALA A 260 -8.34 -10.80 0.11
N LEU A 261 -8.14 -9.64 -0.52
CA LEU A 261 -9.11 -8.55 -0.47
C LEU A 261 -10.35 -8.82 -1.32
N SER A 262 -10.23 -9.54 -2.44
CA SER A 262 -11.40 -9.96 -3.23
C SER A 262 -12.31 -10.89 -2.44
N LEU A 263 -11.74 -11.84 -1.67
CA LEU A 263 -12.49 -12.69 -0.74
C LEU A 263 -13.21 -11.85 0.32
N SER A 264 -12.47 -10.99 1.00
CA SER A 264 -13.01 -10.16 2.09
C SER A 264 -14.10 -9.21 1.58
N TYR A 265 -13.85 -8.54 0.47
CA TYR A 265 -14.80 -7.65 -0.20
C TYR A 265 -16.08 -8.40 -0.60
N SER A 266 -15.96 -9.60 -1.17
CA SER A 266 -17.11 -10.39 -1.59
C SER A 266 -17.96 -10.87 -0.41
N PHE A 267 -17.34 -11.33 0.69
CA PHE A 267 -18.07 -11.69 1.91
C PHE A 267 -18.78 -10.48 2.52
N MET A 268 -18.11 -9.32 2.56
CA MET A 268 -18.69 -8.08 3.03
C MET A 268 -19.91 -7.67 2.20
N LEU A 269 -19.82 -7.71 0.87
CA LEU A 269 -20.95 -7.37 -0.02
C LEU A 269 -22.17 -8.27 0.20
N LYS A 270 -21.97 -9.54 0.56
CA LYS A 270 -23.06 -10.48 0.89
C LYS A 270 -23.52 -10.39 2.36
N GLY A 271 -22.99 -9.44 3.13
CA GLY A 271 -23.34 -9.24 4.54
C GLY A 271 -22.76 -10.28 5.49
N GLN A 272 -21.74 -11.05 5.07
CA GLN A 272 -21.06 -12.02 5.91
C GLN A 272 -19.96 -11.34 6.72
N ILE A 273 -20.14 -11.31 8.04
CA ILE A 273 -19.13 -10.83 8.98
C ILE A 273 -18.02 -11.86 9.09
N HIS A 274 -16.79 -11.43 8.91
CA HIS A 274 -15.62 -12.31 8.90
C HIS A 274 -14.42 -11.62 9.56
N TYR A 275 -13.46 -12.42 10.01
CA TYR A 275 -12.17 -11.92 10.43
C TYR A 275 -11.21 -11.90 9.25
N PHE A 276 -10.46 -10.82 9.13
CA PHE A 276 -9.35 -10.72 8.18
C PHE A 276 -8.05 -10.46 8.94
N SER A 277 -7.08 -11.36 8.78
CA SER A 277 -5.83 -11.36 9.54
C SER A 277 -4.60 -11.49 8.65
N TRP A 278 -3.50 -10.89 9.09
CA TRP A 278 -2.19 -10.99 8.47
C TRP A 278 -1.10 -10.82 9.53
N TYR A 279 0.11 -11.24 9.20
CA TYR A 279 1.27 -11.05 10.06
C TYR A 279 1.96 -9.71 9.75
N ASP A 280 2.27 -8.95 10.79
CA ASP A 280 3.01 -7.71 10.69
C ASP A 280 4.45 -7.90 11.22
N GLU A 281 5.40 -8.17 10.33
CA GLU A 281 6.82 -8.38 10.67
C GLU A 281 7.44 -7.17 11.42
N THR A 282 6.92 -5.96 11.18
CA THR A 282 7.47 -4.75 11.81
C THR A 282 7.20 -4.67 13.32
N HIS A 283 6.06 -5.18 13.76
CA HIS A 283 5.66 -5.21 15.17
C HIS A 283 5.74 -6.62 15.77
N GLY A 284 5.92 -7.65 14.95
CA GLY A 284 5.98 -9.05 15.36
C GLY A 284 4.65 -9.64 15.83
N ILE A 285 3.52 -9.04 15.43
CA ILE A 285 2.17 -9.41 15.88
C ILE A 285 1.28 -9.85 14.71
N CYS A 286 0.28 -10.67 15.00
CA CYS A 286 -0.77 -11.00 14.05
C CYS A 286 -1.89 -9.97 14.15
N ARG A 287 -1.99 -9.06 13.17
CA ARG A 287 -3.11 -8.12 13.13
C ARG A 287 -4.37 -8.85 12.66
N ARG A 288 -5.51 -8.48 13.23
CA ARG A 288 -6.82 -9.00 12.87
C ARG A 288 -7.86 -7.89 12.93
N VAL A 289 -8.67 -7.79 11.89
CA VAL A 289 -9.79 -6.85 11.80
C VAL A 289 -11.09 -7.64 11.60
N ARG A 290 -12.14 -7.26 12.33
CA ARG A 290 -13.50 -7.81 12.13
C ARG A 290 -14.21 -6.97 11.08
N ILE A 291 -14.47 -7.54 9.92
CA ILE A 291 -15.07 -6.83 8.79
C ILE A 291 -16.58 -6.94 8.87
N VAL A 292 -17.25 -5.80 9.13
CA VAL A 292 -18.72 -5.67 9.13
C VAL A 292 -19.17 -4.71 8.03
N GLN A 293 -18.40 -3.65 7.80
CA GLN A 293 -18.70 -2.59 6.85
C GLN A 293 -17.47 -2.20 6.03
N GLU A 294 -17.70 -1.38 5.01
CA GLU A 294 -16.66 -0.89 4.09
C GLU A 294 -15.51 -0.17 4.80
N LYS A 295 -15.81 0.56 5.89
CA LYS A 295 -14.77 1.22 6.70
C LYS A 295 -13.76 0.23 7.28
N ASP A 296 -14.25 -0.92 7.79
CA ASP A 296 -13.42 -1.95 8.40
C ASP A 296 -12.51 -2.60 7.34
N LEU A 297 -13.04 -2.77 6.12
CA LEU A 297 -12.26 -3.28 4.99
C LEU A 297 -11.10 -2.34 4.65
N PHE A 298 -11.35 -1.03 4.56
CA PHE A 298 -10.27 -0.07 4.29
C PHE A 298 -9.25 0.06 5.43
N GLU A 299 -9.66 -0.18 6.69
CA GLU A 299 -8.73 -0.29 7.82
C GLU A 299 -7.80 -1.51 7.63
N ALA A 300 -8.35 -2.65 7.22
CA ALA A 300 -7.54 -3.84 6.90
C ALA A 300 -6.61 -3.60 5.71
N VAL A 301 -7.07 -2.88 4.67
CA VAL A 301 -6.24 -2.50 3.52
C VAL A 301 -5.06 -1.64 3.97
N ASP A 302 -5.30 -0.58 4.76
CA ASP A 302 -4.21 0.28 5.26
C ASP A 302 -3.19 -0.53 6.07
N GLY A 303 -3.66 -1.41 6.95
CA GLY A 303 -2.82 -2.30 7.73
C GLY A 303 -1.95 -3.24 6.88
N LEU A 304 -2.52 -3.85 5.83
CA LEU A 304 -1.79 -4.70 4.87
C LEU A 304 -0.73 -3.91 4.09
N LEU A 305 -1.09 -2.70 3.63
CA LEU A 305 -0.18 -1.84 2.87
C LEU A 305 1.00 -1.34 3.72
N GLN A 306 0.82 -1.24 5.03
CA GLN A 306 1.88 -0.87 5.97
C GLN A 306 2.83 -2.03 6.30
N SER A 307 2.31 -3.25 6.47
CA SER A 307 3.12 -4.43 6.82
C SER A 307 4.08 -4.84 5.71
N GLY A 308 3.59 -4.90 4.46
CA GLY A 308 4.39 -5.29 3.30
C GLY A 308 4.92 -6.73 3.30
N PRO A 309 5.78 -7.09 2.32
CA PRO A 309 6.29 -8.45 2.18
C PRO A 309 7.33 -8.77 3.24
N TYR A 310 7.23 -9.95 3.85
CA TYR A 310 8.21 -10.47 4.80
C TYR A 310 8.94 -11.71 4.28
N THR A 311 9.94 -12.13 5.04
CA THR A 311 10.92 -13.14 4.64
C THR A 311 10.29 -14.51 4.38
N GLU A 312 10.69 -15.14 3.28
CA GLU A 312 10.23 -16.47 2.85
C GLU A 312 10.48 -17.56 3.91
N GLY A 313 9.56 -18.52 4.05
CA GLY A 313 9.66 -19.65 4.96
C GLY A 313 9.27 -19.38 6.42
N MET A 314 8.80 -18.17 6.76
CA MET A 314 8.27 -17.90 8.10
C MET A 314 6.89 -18.56 8.29
N ASP A 315 6.74 -19.33 9.37
CA ASP A 315 5.45 -19.86 9.78
C ASP A 315 4.78 -18.87 10.76
N VAL A 316 3.70 -18.26 10.29
CA VAL A 316 2.99 -17.17 10.97
C VAL A 316 1.75 -17.66 11.73
N ILE A 317 1.33 -18.90 11.48
CA ILE A 317 0.16 -19.52 12.13
C ILE A 317 0.36 -19.66 13.66
N PRO A 318 1.54 -20.06 14.18
CA PRO A 318 1.77 -20.12 15.62
C PRO A 318 1.63 -18.76 16.32
N ALA A 319 2.05 -17.67 15.67
CA ALA A 319 1.88 -16.33 16.21
C ALA A 319 0.39 -15.99 16.37
N TYR A 320 -0.42 -16.31 15.37
CA TYR A 320 -1.88 -16.13 15.45
C TYR A 320 -2.51 -16.94 16.59
N LEU A 321 -2.15 -18.23 16.70
CA LEU A 321 -2.67 -19.12 17.75
C LEU A 321 -2.28 -18.66 19.16
N SER A 322 -1.11 -18.00 19.30
CA SER A 322 -0.68 -17.45 20.58
C SER A 322 -1.54 -16.27 21.05
N GLU A 323 -2.02 -15.46 20.12
CA GLU A 323 -2.90 -14.32 20.40
C GLU A 323 -4.37 -14.73 20.52
N HIS A 324 -4.78 -15.78 19.79
CA HIS A 324 -6.16 -16.25 19.67
C HIS A 324 -6.28 -17.78 19.84
N PRO A 325 -5.98 -18.34 21.02
CA PRO A 325 -5.89 -19.80 21.22
C PRO A 325 -7.24 -20.53 21.26
N ASN A 326 -8.32 -19.83 21.59
CA ASN A 326 -9.62 -20.43 21.84
C ASN A 326 -10.62 -20.30 20.68
N ASP A 327 -10.25 -19.53 19.65
CA ASP A 327 -11.18 -19.20 18.57
C ASP A 327 -11.43 -20.41 17.66
N GLN A 328 -12.66 -20.46 17.15
CA GLN A 328 -13.16 -21.54 16.32
C GLN A 328 -13.85 -20.97 15.09
N TYR A 329 -13.62 -21.60 13.93
CA TYR A 329 -14.11 -21.13 12.65
C TYR A 329 -14.85 -22.26 11.92
N THR A 330 -15.88 -21.91 11.16
CA THR A 330 -16.49 -22.81 10.19
C THR A 330 -15.59 -22.92 8.97
N ASP A 331 -15.12 -21.79 8.45
CA ASP A 331 -14.32 -21.71 7.23
C ASP A 331 -13.03 -20.92 7.47
N LEU A 332 -11.90 -21.53 7.12
CA LEU A 332 -10.59 -20.89 7.14
C LEU A 332 -10.04 -20.76 5.71
N PHE A 333 -9.82 -19.53 5.26
CA PHE A 333 -9.14 -19.23 4.00
C PHE A 333 -7.71 -18.80 4.26
N TYR A 334 -6.74 -19.56 3.78
CA TYR A 334 -5.32 -19.25 3.88
C TYR A 334 -4.76 -18.87 2.51
N VAL A 335 -4.52 -17.58 2.29
CA VAL A 335 -3.98 -17.05 1.02
C VAL A 335 -2.47 -16.95 1.14
N THR A 336 -1.72 -17.65 0.29
CA THR A 336 -0.26 -17.74 0.42
C THR A 336 0.44 -17.92 -0.93
N GLY A 337 1.64 -17.35 -1.06
CA GLY A 337 2.53 -17.56 -2.22
C GLY A 337 3.48 -18.75 -2.04
N GLU A 338 3.49 -19.35 -0.85
CA GLU A 338 4.37 -20.45 -0.45
C GLU A 338 3.58 -21.49 0.33
N VAL A 339 3.85 -22.77 0.08
CA VAL A 339 3.25 -23.89 0.81
C VAL A 339 4.37 -24.79 1.30
N SER A 340 4.48 -24.92 2.62
CA SER A 340 5.39 -25.87 3.27
C SER A 340 4.63 -26.85 4.16
N THR A 341 5.22 -28.02 4.41
CA THR A 341 4.64 -29.02 5.33
C THR A 341 4.50 -28.49 6.76
N LEU A 342 5.42 -27.62 7.19
CA LEU A 342 5.35 -26.95 8.49
C LEU A 342 4.10 -26.08 8.60
N GLN A 343 3.87 -25.20 7.62
CA GLN A 343 2.68 -24.34 7.57
C GLN A 343 1.38 -25.15 7.55
N LEU A 344 1.34 -26.25 6.80
CA LEU A 344 0.15 -27.13 6.76
C LEU A 344 -0.13 -27.80 8.10
N ASN A 345 0.91 -28.28 8.79
CA ASN A 345 0.76 -28.85 10.12
C ASN A 345 0.26 -27.81 11.13
N SER A 346 0.80 -26.58 11.08
CA SER A 346 0.34 -25.49 11.93
C SER A 346 -1.11 -25.08 11.60
N LEU A 347 -1.50 -25.09 10.32
CA LEU A 347 -2.87 -24.81 9.87
C LEU A 347 -3.88 -25.84 10.42
N LEU A 348 -3.48 -27.11 10.58
CA LEU A 348 -4.32 -28.13 11.22
C LEU A 348 -4.56 -27.86 12.70
N MET A 349 -3.65 -27.14 13.38
CA MET A 349 -3.81 -26.78 14.79
C MET A 349 -4.89 -25.71 15.01
N MET A 350 -5.22 -24.93 13.98
CA MET A 350 -6.36 -24.00 14.03
C MET A 350 -7.67 -24.79 14.04
N LYS A 351 -8.59 -24.44 14.96
CA LYS A 351 -9.90 -25.08 15.09
C LYS A 351 -10.84 -24.59 13.99
N ALA A 352 -10.82 -25.25 12.83
CA ALA A 352 -11.71 -24.96 11.71
C ALA A 352 -12.42 -26.23 11.19
N SER A 353 -13.67 -26.12 10.74
CA SER A 353 -14.39 -27.23 10.10
C SER A 353 -13.94 -27.44 8.65
N ASP A 354 -13.96 -26.39 7.84
CA ASP A 354 -13.42 -26.36 6.48
C ASP A 354 -12.15 -25.49 6.42
N ARG A 355 -11.15 -25.96 5.68
CA ARG A 355 -9.86 -25.27 5.49
C ARG A 355 -9.57 -25.21 4.00
N GLN A 356 -9.32 -24.01 3.50
CA GLN A 356 -9.04 -23.77 2.10
C GLN A 356 -7.77 -22.97 1.94
N VAL A 357 -6.79 -23.56 1.24
CA VAL A 357 -5.55 -22.90 0.88
C VAL A 357 -5.67 -22.36 -0.54
N ILE A 358 -5.49 -21.05 -0.68
CA ILE A 358 -5.42 -20.37 -1.96
C ILE A 358 -3.96 -20.09 -2.25
N TYR A 359 -3.41 -20.88 -3.16
CA TYR A 359 -2.01 -20.81 -3.56
C TYR A 359 -1.82 -19.89 -4.76
N VAL A 360 -1.12 -18.79 -4.54
CA VAL A 360 -0.77 -17.83 -5.59
C VAL A 360 0.57 -18.23 -6.20
N HIS A 361 0.57 -18.54 -7.51
CA HIS A 361 1.77 -18.90 -8.24
C HIS A 361 1.94 -18.08 -9.51
N ASP A 362 3.16 -18.05 -10.02
CA ASP A 362 3.48 -17.46 -11.32
C ASP A 362 3.72 -18.59 -12.33
N THR A 363 2.82 -18.73 -13.31
CA THR A 363 2.99 -19.68 -14.40
C THR A 363 4.22 -19.40 -15.27
N PHE A 364 4.66 -18.15 -15.43
CA PHE A 364 5.77 -17.82 -16.33
C PHE A 364 7.12 -18.37 -15.84
N LYS A 365 7.33 -18.49 -14.53
CA LYS A 365 8.51 -19.14 -13.95
C LYS A 365 8.59 -20.64 -14.17
N LEU A 366 7.48 -21.32 -14.45
CA LEU A 366 7.49 -22.75 -14.80
C LEU A 366 8.11 -22.98 -16.19
N PHE A 367 8.07 -22.00 -17.10
CA PHE A 367 8.52 -22.19 -18.48
C PHE A 367 10.00 -21.85 -18.75
N ASN A 368 10.67 -21.12 -17.86
CA ASN A 368 12.03 -20.60 -18.12
C ASN A 368 13.19 -21.40 -17.48
N ASP A 369 12.91 -22.42 -16.65
CA ASP A 369 13.95 -23.20 -15.95
C ASP A 369 13.57 -24.69 -15.92
N ASP A 370 13.86 -25.42 -17.00
CA ASP A 370 13.39 -26.80 -17.26
C ASP A 370 13.77 -27.81 -16.15
N ASN A 371 14.90 -27.60 -15.45
CA ASN A 371 15.33 -28.44 -14.33
C ASN A 371 14.60 -28.14 -13.01
N LYS A 372 14.17 -26.89 -12.77
CA LYS A 372 13.32 -26.55 -11.60
C LYS A 372 11.86 -26.91 -11.85
N ARG A 373 11.43 -26.94 -13.12
CA ARG A 373 10.07 -27.27 -13.53
C ARG A 373 9.65 -28.66 -13.07
N HIS A 374 10.48 -29.69 -13.31
CA HIS A 374 10.15 -31.07 -12.93
C HIS A 374 10.09 -31.26 -11.41
N ASN A 375 11.07 -30.72 -10.66
CA ASN A 375 11.11 -30.80 -9.20
C ASN A 375 10.02 -29.98 -8.51
N LYS A 376 9.68 -28.77 -9.02
CA LYS A 376 8.56 -27.99 -8.46
C LYS A 376 7.22 -28.64 -8.77
N LEU A 377 6.98 -29.15 -9.99
CA LEU A 377 5.73 -29.85 -10.30
C LEU A 377 5.54 -31.10 -9.43
N GLN A 378 6.57 -31.93 -9.28
CA GLN A 378 6.51 -33.11 -8.38
C GLN A 378 6.25 -32.71 -6.92
N ALA A 379 6.96 -31.71 -6.40
CA ALA A 379 6.74 -31.23 -5.04
C ALA A 379 5.34 -30.62 -4.86
N THR A 380 4.79 -29.95 -5.88
CA THR A 380 3.45 -29.37 -5.82
C THR A 380 2.38 -30.47 -5.88
N GLU A 381 2.57 -31.51 -6.70
CA GLU A 381 1.68 -32.68 -6.76
C GLU A 381 1.70 -33.50 -5.47
N GLU A 382 2.87 -33.69 -4.85
CA GLU A 382 3.00 -34.32 -3.53
C GLU A 382 2.37 -33.48 -2.40
N LEU A 383 2.44 -32.15 -2.48
CA LEU A 383 1.77 -31.27 -1.52
C LEU A 383 0.26 -31.26 -1.73
N LEU A 384 -0.21 -31.29 -2.98
CA LEU A 384 -1.61 -31.43 -3.36
C LEU A 384 -2.21 -32.75 -2.86
N SER A 385 -1.49 -33.87 -2.99
CA SER A 385 -1.94 -35.17 -2.46
C SER A 385 -2.01 -35.15 -0.94
N LYS A 386 -0.99 -34.61 -0.27
CA LYS A 386 -0.99 -34.42 1.20
C LYS A 386 -2.14 -33.53 1.67
N MET A 387 -2.41 -32.43 0.99
CA MET A 387 -3.54 -31.54 1.33
C MET A 387 -4.88 -32.27 1.22
N LYS A 388 -5.07 -33.08 0.17
CA LYS A 388 -6.27 -33.92 0.02
C LYS A 388 -6.38 -34.97 1.13
N GLU A 389 -5.28 -35.62 1.50
CA GLU A 389 -5.24 -36.56 2.63
C GLU A 389 -5.57 -35.88 3.97
N MET A 390 -5.15 -34.63 4.13
CA MET A 390 -5.42 -33.79 5.32
C MET A 390 -6.81 -33.14 5.31
N GLY A 391 -7.62 -33.35 4.26
CA GLY A 391 -8.96 -32.74 4.13
C GLY A 391 -8.93 -31.23 3.89
N ILE A 392 -7.84 -30.69 3.36
CA ILE A 392 -7.67 -29.26 3.07
C ILE A 392 -8.03 -29.01 1.60
N GLY A 393 -9.02 -28.13 1.36
CA GLY A 393 -9.35 -27.63 0.04
C GLY A 393 -8.19 -26.81 -0.54
N PHE A 394 -7.95 -26.93 -1.85
CA PHE A 394 -6.85 -26.25 -2.50
C PHE A 394 -7.29 -25.58 -3.80
N LEU A 395 -7.01 -24.29 -3.93
CA LEU A 395 -7.23 -23.51 -5.13
C LEU A 395 -5.92 -22.86 -5.58
N THR A 396 -5.61 -22.94 -6.87
CA THR A 396 -4.49 -22.25 -7.48
C THR A 396 -4.93 -20.95 -8.16
N VAL A 397 -4.18 -19.88 -7.93
CA VAL A 397 -4.37 -18.59 -8.61
C VAL A 397 -3.10 -18.19 -9.32
N ASP A 398 -3.22 -17.87 -10.61
CA ASP A 398 -2.09 -17.37 -11.40
C ASP A 398 -1.97 -15.84 -11.26
N THR A 399 -0.74 -15.37 -11.01
CA THR A 399 -0.45 -13.92 -10.84
C THR A 399 -0.91 -13.05 -12.01
N GLY A 400 -0.91 -13.59 -13.24
CA GLY A 400 -1.37 -12.88 -14.43
C GLY A 400 -2.89 -12.88 -14.65
N ASN A 401 -3.64 -13.69 -13.90
CA ASN A 401 -5.07 -13.92 -14.15
C ASN A 401 -5.94 -14.00 -12.90
N VAL A 402 -5.55 -13.27 -11.85
CA VAL A 402 -6.29 -13.22 -10.56
C VAL A 402 -7.77 -12.93 -10.79
N LYS A 403 -8.09 -11.97 -11.66
CA LYS A 403 -9.47 -11.59 -12.00
C LYS A 403 -10.31 -12.79 -12.46
N ALA A 404 -9.88 -13.51 -13.50
CA ALA A 404 -10.70 -14.60 -14.04
C ALA A 404 -10.81 -15.76 -13.04
N THR A 405 -9.75 -16.03 -12.26
CA THR A 405 -9.79 -17.08 -11.24
C THR A 405 -10.78 -16.74 -10.13
N MET A 406 -10.83 -15.48 -9.67
CA MET A 406 -11.78 -15.04 -8.64
C MET A 406 -13.23 -15.03 -9.17
N GLU A 407 -13.46 -14.51 -10.38
CA GLU A 407 -14.80 -14.44 -10.99
C GLU A 407 -15.39 -15.83 -11.30
N HIS A 408 -14.53 -16.80 -11.65
CA HIS A 408 -14.93 -18.17 -11.97
C HIS A 408 -14.66 -19.19 -10.87
N MET A 409 -14.35 -18.73 -9.65
CA MET A 409 -14.12 -19.60 -8.50
C MET A 409 -15.38 -20.44 -8.25
N LYS A 410 -15.30 -21.73 -8.52
CA LYS A 410 -16.36 -22.72 -8.26
C LYS A 410 -15.88 -23.68 -7.18
N LEU A 411 -16.83 -24.26 -6.43
CA LEU A 411 -16.54 -25.34 -5.49
C LEU A 411 -15.92 -26.52 -6.26
N VAL A 412 -14.76 -27.00 -5.79
CA VAL A 412 -14.17 -28.29 -6.20
C VAL A 412 -14.51 -29.32 -5.14
#